data_AF-A0AAV7K8S8-F1
#
_entry.id   AF-A0AAV7K8S8-F1
#
_cell.length_a   1.000
_cell.length_b   1.000
_cell.length_c   1.000
_cell.angle_alpha   90.00
_cell.angle_beta   90.00
_cell.angle_gamma   90.00
#
_symmetry.space_group_name_H-M   'P 1'
#
loop_
_entity.id
_entity.type
_entity.pdbx_description
1 polymer ?
#
loop_
_entity_poly.entity_id
_entity_poly.type
_entity_poly.pdbx_seq_one_letter_code
_entity_poly.pdbx_strand_id
1 'polypeptide(L)'
;MGIRGLSTYIHSDNACWTNINRIFESQSKDSCFKHRLIIDGSNLANYLHERNGLDSLFGGQYQELYEISTAFLQAVVQSGFHPIVVLEEIVEEEKKVTILARKTAKLRDLNRCVHNGESTTRFPSMGYIVLSEVVTYLNLETIFCDTEADPIISALAARLGASVLSNDSDFFLTKIPSVISLKTLSWDRGLLVGHFYNIDSFLQHNRLQYWAVPYIVILLGNDFIPEPFYYKLRKTITSHLSGDKIIRLFQLLNSFKDESAFRDCLQSHLSANEWKQFRFHHNRTYSSYLKPEDQVFIDPILSHYGLVYANIRKHSDYSFNALLRLPWTWGRFIRGEHFSQCSVQHYQRLPASECSLLIRSFINSILVRDRIIIEYVNTSSLCFEQKVIQAQKLLPDGNPIPNLDQISTIPQIDRLSIFLKITGSHGIEIEFLPEPWKMLAVTLRYWCLYCMPCPEPSLLKLIVSSCVITYQYPNRKPYHKLLTYKVNSLIRYNLRTFHQIAQWHNTYHDIYRLAQILDLPLSSPCLFYNGNLLFHILFVKEFRDTHFPELINTKSEEWINYLTRVIEG
;
A
#
# COMPACT_ATOMS: atom_id res chain seq x y z
N MET A 1 2.59 7.77 -12.01
CA MET A 1 3.30 8.44 -10.91
C MET A 1 4.59 9.01 -11.49
N GLY A 2 5.18 10.01 -10.84
CA GLY A 2 6.41 10.65 -11.28
C GLY A 2 6.30 11.57 -12.50
N ILE A 3 7.37 11.61 -13.30
CA ILE A 3 7.57 12.58 -14.39
C ILE A 3 6.52 12.47 -15.50
N ARG A 4 5.83 13.57 -15.79
CA ARG A 4 4.66 13.62 -16.67
C ARG A 4 4.98 13.29 -18.14
N GLY A 5 4.60 12.09 -18.58
CA GLY A 5 4.69 11.61 -19.96
C GLY A 5 5.99 10.86 -20.30
N LEU A 6 6.93 10.78 -19.35
CA LEU A 6 8.22 10.14 -19.57
C LEU A 6 8.09 8.63 -19.80
N SER A 7 7.27 7.93 -19.01
CA SER A 7 7.04 6.48 -19.21
C SER A 7 6.49 6.19 -20.62
N THR A 8 5.58 7.02 -21.13
CA THR A 8 5.01 6.83 -22.47
C THR A 8 6.08 6.96 -23.54
N TYR A 9 6.94 7.98 -23.42
CA TYR A 9 8.05 8.19 -24.33
C TYR A 9 9.04 7.01 -24.33
N ILE A 10 9.53 6.61 -23.15
CA ILE A 10 10.50 5.50 -23.01
C ILE A 10 9.96 4.19 -23.57
N HIS A 11 8.70 3.85 -23.29
CA HIS A 11 8.13 2.60 -23.79
C HIS A 11 7.83 2.61 -25.29
N SER A 12 7.69 3.79 -25.90
CA SER A 12 7.45 3.93 -27.35
C SER A 12 8.72 3.87 -28.20
N ASP A 13 9.89 4.06 -27.59
CA ASP A 13 11.18 4.09 -28.29
C ASP A 13 12.06 2.90 -27.86
N ASN A 14 12.21 1.93 -28.76
CA ASN A 14 12.96 0.70 -28.51
C ASN A 14 14.46 0.94 -28.24
N ALA A 15 15.00 2.11 -28.59
CA ALA A 15 16.39 2.44 -28.30
C ALA A 15 16.61 2.83 -26.83
N CYS A 16 15.54 3.09 -26.07
CA CYS A 16 15.63 3.46 -24.65
C CYS A 16 15.77 2.25 -23.71
N TRP A 17 15.66 1.01 -24.19
CA TRP A 17 15.64 -0.18 -23.34
C TRP A 17 16.22 -1.42 -24.01
N THR A 18 16.53 -2.43 -23.21
CA THR A 18 17.02 -3.74 -23.65
C THR A 18 16.18 -4.87 -23.03
N ASN A 19 16.22 -6.06 -23.62
CA ASN A 19 15.48 -7.22 -23.08
C ASN A 19 16.24 -7.86 -21.91
N ILE A 20 15.55 -8.15 -20.81
CA ILE A 20 16.12 -8.72 -19.58
C ILE A 20 16.85 -10.06 -19.82
N ASN A 21 16.37 -10.90 -20.75
CA ASN A 21 16.96 -12.21 -21.05
C ASN A 21 18.41 -12.10 -21.54
N ARG A 22 18.78 -10.98 -22.19
CA ARG A 22 20.15 -10.75 -22.68
C ARG A 22 21.16 -10.48 -21.55
N ILE A 23 20.68 -10.14 -20.36
CA ILE A 23 21.54 -9.83 -19.20
C ILE A 23 22.05 -11.13 -18.55
N PHE A 24 21.19 -12.15 -18.44
CA PHE A 24 21.59 -13.44 -17.90
C PHE A 24 22.49 -14.25 -18.84
N GLU A 25 22.38 -14.01 -20.16
CA GLU A 25 23.20 -14.66 -21.18
C GLU A 25 24.64 -14.10 -21.26
N SER A 26 24.88 -12.87 -20.80
CA SER A 26 26.13 -12.13 -21.06
C SER A 26 27.12 -12.07 -19.90
N GLN A 27 26.86 -12.69 -18.74
CA GLN A 27 27.77 -12.58 -17.59
C GLN A 27 28.21 -13.92 -16.97
N SER A 28 29.53 -14.04 -16.75
CA SER A 28 30.22 -15.20 -16.14
C SER A 28 29.81 -15.50 -14.69
N LYS A 29 29.95 -16.76 -14.27
CA LYS A 29 29.29 -17.38 -13.09
C LYS A 29 29.74 -16.95 -11.67
N ASP A 30 30.77 -16.10 -11.50
CA ASP A 30 31.45 -15.97 -10.19
C ASP A 30 31.34 -14.59 -9.51
N SER A 31 30.17 -14.17 -9.06
CA SER A 31 30.07 -13.02 -8.14
C SER A 31 28.87 -13.15 -7.21
N CYS A 32 29.14 -13.24 -5.91
CA CYS A 32 28.15 -13.30 -4.82
C CYS A 32 27.30 -12.02 -4.66
N PHE A 33 27.39 -11.07 -5.60
CA PHE A 33 26.67 -9.79 -5.61
C PHE A 33 25.72 -9.63 -6.81
N LYS A 34 25.52 -10.66 -7.64
CA LYS A 34 24.74 -10.53 -8.88
C LYS A 34 23.23 -10.56 -8.66
N HIS A 35 22.55 -9.58 -9.25
CA HIS A 35 21.09 -9.45 -9.41
C HIS A 35 20.29 -9.07 -8.16
N ARG A 36 20.83 -8.19 -7.30
CA ARG A 36 19.97 -7.49 -6.34
C ARG A 36 18.91 -6.68 -7.08
N LEU A 37 17.66 -6.81 -6.62
CA LEU A 37 16.51 -6.12 -7.18
C LEU A 37 15.76 -5.41 -6.06
N ILE A 38 15.82 -4.08 -6.04
CA ILE A 38 15.02 -3.29 -5.10
C ILE A 38 13.61 -3.17 -5.66
N ILE A 39 12.62 -3.67 -4.93
CA ILE A 39 11.22 -3.70 -5.34
C ILE A 39 10.47 -2.60 -4.60
N ASP A 40 9.83 -1.71 -5.36
CA ASP A 40 8.84 -0.78 -4.83
C ASP A 40 7.56 -1.55 -4.47
N GLY A 41 7.40 -1.90 -3.19
CA GLY A 41 6.34 -2.80 -2.72
C GLY A 41 4.95 -2.20 -2.86
N SER A 42 4.80 -0.89 -2.63
CA SER A 42 3.52 -0.19 -2.82
C SER A 42 3.10 -0.22 -4.29
N ASN A 43 4.02 0.07 -5.21
CA ASN A 43 3.77 0.02 -6.65
C ASN A 43 3.47 -1.41 -7.11
N LEU A 44 4.22 -2.41 -6.61
CA LEU A 44 4.02 -3.83 -6.92
C LEU A 44 2.62 -4.28 -6.52
N ALA A 45 2.17 -4.03 -5.29
CA ALA A 45 0.88 -4.49 -4.80
C ALA A 45 -0.27 -3.93 -5.64
N ASN A 46 -0.24 -2.62 -5.92
CA ASN A 46 -1.24 -1.97 -6.77
C ASN A 46 -1.22 -2.53 -8.19
N TYR A 47 -0.03 -2.75 -8.77
CA TYR A 47 0.13 -3.31 -10.11
C TYR A 47 -0.45 -4.73 -10.22
N LEU A 48 -0.09 -5.63 -9.30
CA LEU A 48 -0.57 -7.01 -9.34
C LEU A 48 -2.09 -7.07 -9.18
N HIS A 49 -2.65 -6.25 -8.30
CA HIS A 49 -4.09 -6.15 -8.12
C HIS A 49 -4.81 -5.66 -9.40
N GLU A 50 -4.34 -4.55 -9.97
CA GLU A 50 -4.95 -3.94 -11.16
C GLU A 50 -4.80 -4.82 -12.40
N ARG A 51 -3.59 -5.34 -12.66
CA ARG A 51 -3.30 -6.19 -13.83
C ARG A 51 -4.19 -7.43 -13.89
N ASN A 52 -4.49 -8.02 -12.73
CA ASN A 52 -5.28 -9.25 -12.65
C ASN A 52 -6.79 -8.98 -12.53
N GLY A 53 -7.22 -7.71 -12.60
CA GLY A 53 -8.64 -7.36 -12.59
C GLY A 53 -9.36 -7.74 -11.29
N LEU A 54 -8.62 -7.78 -10.17
CA LEU A 54 -9.21 -8.15 -8.88
C LEU A 54 -10.24 -7.11 -8.46
N ASP A 55 -11.48 -7.55 -8.22
CA ASP A 55 -12.57 -6.68 -7.78
C ASP A 55 -12.43 -6.39 -6.28
N SER A 56 -12.59 -5.11 -5.96
CA SER A 56 -12.53 -4.55 -4.62
C SER A 56 -13.85 -3.96 -4.13
N LEU A 57 -14.94 -4.08 -4.91
CA LEU A 57 -16.24 -3.53 -4.54
C LEU A 57 -16.72 -4.07 -3.19
N PHE A 58 -16.50 -5.36 -2.96
CA PHE A 58 -16.80 -6.08 -1.72
C PHE A 58 -15.54 -6.27 -0.91
N GLY A 59 -14.78 -5.21 -0.65
CA GLY A 59 -13.63 -5.27 0.26
C GLY A 59 -12.38 -5.94 -0.28
N GLY A 60 -12.42 -6.75 -1.35
CA GLY A 60 -11.24 -7.30 -2.01
C GLY A 60 -11.23 -8.83 -2.14
N GLN A 61 -10.31 -9.30 -2.98
CA GLN A 61 -10.02 -10.70 -3.26
C GLN A 61 -8.62 -11.03 -2.70
N TYR A 62 -8.53 -11.14 -1.37
CA TYR A 62 -7.24 -11.18 -0.66
C TYR A 62 -6.48 -12.47 -0.87
N GLN A 63 -7.18 -13.61 -0.93
CA GLN A 63 -6.58 -14.92 -1.23
C GLN A 63 -5.95 -14.92 -2.63
N GLU A 64 -6.68 -14.41 -3.63
CA GLU A 64 -6.20 -14.32 -5.00
C GLU A 64 -5.00 -13.36 -5.10
N LEU A 65 -5.05 -12.22 -4.41
CA LEU A 65 -3.91 -11.31 -4.33
C LEU A 65 -2.69 -11.97 -3.65
N TYR A 66 -2.91 -12.80 -2.63
CA TYR A 66 -1.85 -13.56 -1.96
C TYR A 66 -1.18 -14.54 -2.92
N GLU A 67 -1.98 -15.33 -3.64
CA GLU A 67 -1.50 -16.32 -4.61
C GLU A 67 -0.74 -15.66 -5.76
N ILE A 68 -1.30 -14.59 -6.33
CA ILE A 68 -0.67 -13.82 -7.43
C ILE A 68 0.65 -13.21 -6.96
N SER A 69 0.68 -12.61 -5.76
CA SER A 69 1.89 -11.99 -5.22
C SER A 69 2.96 -13.04 -4.89
N THR A 70 2.55 -14.19 -4.36
CA THR A 70 3.44 -15.33 -4.08
C THR A 70 4.05 -15.85 -5.37
N ALA A 71 3.23 -16.12 -6.39
CA ALA A 71 3.69 -16.60 -7.68
C ALA A 71 4.64 -15.61 -8.37
N PHE A 72 4.32 -14.31 -8.31
CA PHE A 72 5.18 -13.26 -8.88
C PHE A 72 6.55 -13.23 -8.19
N LEU A 73 6.59 -13.16 -6.86
CA LEU A 73 7.86 -13.06 -6.12
C LEU A 73 8.67 -14.36 -6.22
N GLN A 74 8.02 -15.52 -6.29
CA GLN A 74 8.70 -16.78 -6.62
C GLN A 74 9.30 -16.74 -8.03
N ALA A 75 8.59 -16.23 -9.03
CA ALA A 75 9.13 -16.06 -10.38
C ALA A 75 10.34 -15.11 -10.41
N VAL A 76 10.34 -14.06 -9.58
CA VAL A 76 11.50 -13.16 -9.40
C VAL A 76 12.72 -13.94 -8.89
N VAL A 77 12.55 -14.71 -7.81
CA VAL A 77 13.63 -15.51 -7.21
C VAL A 77 14.11 -16.61 -8.16
N GLN A 78 13.18 -17.31 -8.82
CA GLN A 78 13.49 -18.36 -9.80
C GLN A 78 14.22 -17.82 -11.05
N SER A 79 14.01 -16.55 -11.37
CA SER A 79 14.76 -15.86 -12.43
C SER A 79 16.18 -15.46 -11.99
N GLY A 80 16.60 -15.78 -10.76
CA GLY A 80 17.94 -15.53 -10.24
C GLY A 80 18.16 -14.16 -9.59
N PHE A 81 17.08 -13.40 -9.33
CA PHE A 81 17.19 -12.15 -8.57
C PHE A 81 17.21 -12.39 -7.06
N HIS A 82 17.89 -11.49 -6.35
CA HIS A 82 17.81 -11.36 -4.89
C HIS A 82 16.94 -10.13 -4.56
N PRO A 83 15.62 -10.32 -4.34
CA PRO A 83 14.71 -9.20 -4.13
C PRO A 83 14.87 -8.60 -2.73
N ILE A 84 14.86 -7.27 -2.67
CA ILE A 84 14.72 -6.48 -1.46
C ILE A 84 13.44 -5.66 -1.60
N VAL A 85 12.40 -5.99 -0.84
CA VAL A 85 11.09 -5.33 -0.96
C VAL A 85 11.03 -4.12 -0.03
N VAL A 86 10.83 -2.92 -0.57
CA VAL A 86 10.70 -1.68 0.21
C VAL A 86 9.22 -1.32 0.37
N LEU A 87 8.77 -1.14 1.60
CA LEU A 87 7.38 -0.83 1.95
C LEU A 87 7.29 0.49 2.71
N GLU A 88 6.48 1.41 2.17
CA GLU A 88 6.21 2.72 2.76
C GLU A 88 5.14 2.65 3.82
N GLU A 89 5.47 3.16 5.01
CA GLU A 89 4.47 3.42 6.04
C GLU A 89 4.10 4.92 6.14
N ILE A 90 5.03 5.87 5.96
CA ILE A 90 4.77 7.30 6.23
C ILE A 90 4.47 8.13 4.99
N VAL A 91 3.55 9.07 5.16
CA VAL A 91 3.28 10.16 4.22
C VAL A 91 4.04 11.42 4.64
N GLU A 92 4.81 12.00 3.72
CA GLU A 92 5.42 13.32 3.93
C GLU A 92 4.37 14.45 3.89
N GLU A 93 4.58 15.49 4.70
CA GLU A 93 3.70 16.67 4.81
C GLU A 93 3.36 17.26 3.44
N GLU A 94 4.37 17.39 2.58
CA GLU A 94 4.26 18.00 1.26
C GLU A 94 3.33 17.22 0.32
N LYS A 95 3.16 15.91 0.53
CA LYS A 95 2.28 15.05 -0.29
C LYS A 95 0.86 14.92 0.26
N LYS A 96 0.57 15.44 1.46
CA LYS A 96 -0.75 15.29 2.09
C LYS A 96 -1.90 15.76 1.21
N VAL A 97 -1.77 16.91 0.55
CA VAL A 97 -2.80 17.46 -0.35
C VAL A 97 -3.10 16.48 -1.49
N THR A 98 -2.06 15.97 -2.14
CA THR A 98 -2.18 15.01 -3.24
C THR A 98 -2.80 13.70 -2.77
N ILE A 99 -2.46 13.23 -1.57
CA ILE A 99 -3.00 11.99 -0.99
C ILE A 99 -4.46 12.14 -0.60
N LEU A 100 -4.84 13.24 0.05
CA LEU A 100 -6.24 13.55 0.36
C LEU A 100 -7.08 13.63 -0.91
N ALA A 101 -6.56 14.24 -1.98
CA ALA A 101 -7.24 14.28 -3.28
C ALA A 101 -7.40 12.86 -3.87
N ARG A 102 -6.35 12.03 -3.87
CA ARG A 102 -6.40 10.64 -4.36
C ARG A 102 -7.34 9.75 -3.54
N LYS A 103 -7.31 9.87 -2.21
CA LYS A 103 -8.21 9.15 -1.30
C LYS A 103 -9.66 9.58 -1.47
N THR A 104 -9.92 10.88 -1.61
CA THR A 104 -11.26 11.44 -1.90
C THR A 104 -11.77 10.93 -3.25
N ALA A 105 -10.93 10.93 -4.28
CA ALA A 105 -11.27 10.38 -5.59
C ALA A 105 -11.62 8.89 -5.49
N LYS A 106 -10.79 8.08 -4.81
CA LYS A 106 -11.04 6.66 -4.55
C LYS A 106 -12.36 6.44 -3.81
N LEU A 107 -12.64 7.23 -2.77
CA LEU A 107 -13.88 7.13 -1.99
C LEU A 107 -15.12 7.41 -2.84
N ARG A 108 -15.10 8.46 -3.67
CA ARG A 108 -16.18 8.79 -4.61
C ARG A 108 -16.37 7.71 -5.66
N ASP A 109 -15.26 7.17 -6.18
CA ASP A 109 -15.25 6.09 -7.17
C ASP A 109 -15.90 4.81 -6.62
N LEU A 110 -15.53 4.38 -5.41
CA LEU A 110 -16.12 3.22 -4.74
C LEU A 110 -17.63 3.38 -4.56
N ASN A 111 -18.10 4.54 -4.08
CA ASN A 111 -19.53 4.78 -3.87
C ASN A 111 -20.31 4.87 -5.19
N ARG A 112 -19.71 5.45 -6.24
CA ARG A 112 -20.29 5.44 -7.59
C ARG A 112 -20.43 4.00 -8.11
N CYS A 113 -19.39 3.19 -7.97
CA CYS A 113 -19.40 1.78 -8.38
C CYS A 113 -20.50 0.99 -7.66
N VAL A 114 -20.66 1.16 -6.34
CA VAL A 114 -21.78 0.56 -5.60
C VAL A 114 -23.13 1.05 -6.11
N HIS A 115 -23.30 2.35 -6.32
CA HIS A 115 -24.56 2.91 -6.82
C HIS A 115 -24.94 2.36 -8.20
N ASN A 116 -23.96 2.18 -9.09
CA ASN A 116 -24.17 1.72 -10.46
C ASN A 116 -24.21 0.19 -10.59
N GLY A 117 -23.69 -0.55 -9.62
CA GLY A 117 -23.47 -1.99 -9.71
C GLY A 117 -22.24 -2.37 -10.55
N GLU A 118 -21.21 -1.52 -10.55
CA GLU A 118 -19.98 -1.70 -11.32
C GLU A 118 -18.85 -2.27 -10.45
N SER A 119 -18.08 -3.22 -10.97
CA SER A 119 -16.84 -3.69 -10.34
C SER A 119 -15.78 -2.59 -10.30
N THR A 120 -14.80 -2.70 -9.40
CA THR A 120 -13.72 -1.73 -9.27
C THR A 120 -12.40 -2.38 -8.90
N THR A 121 -11.32 -2.01 -9.58
CA THR A 121 -9.96 -2.50 -9.30
C THR A 121 -9.17 -1.59 -8.36
N ARG A 122 -9.86 -0.69 -7.64
CA ARG A 122 -9.24 0.18 -6.64
C ARG A 122 -8.67 -0.67 -5.50
N PHE A 123 -7.35 -0.65 -5.35
CA PHE A 123 -6.61 -1.45 -4.37
C PHE A 123 -7.29 -1.52 -2.98
N PRO A 124 -7.54 -2.70 -2.40
CA PRO A 124 -8.36 -2.87 -1.19
C PRO A 124 -7.62 -2.42 0.08
N SER A 125 -8.37 -2.18 1.16
CA SER A 125 -7.82 -1.61 2.40
C SER A 125 -6.78 -2.49 3.09
N MET A 126 -6.94 -3.82 3.02
CA MET A 126 -6.00 -4.78 3.61
C MET A 126 -4.99 -5.34 2.59
N GLY A 127 -4.95 -4.82 1.36
CA GLY A 127 -4.07 -5.36 0.32
C GLY A 127 -2.58 -5.27 0.67
N TYR A 128 -2.15 -4.28 1.47
CA TYR A 128 -0.76 -4.21 1.94
C TYR A 128 -0.45 -5.23 3.04
N ILE A 129 -1.44 -5.66 3.82
CA ILE A 129 -1.29 -6.78 4.76
C ILE A 129 -1.05 -8.06 3.95
N VAL A 130 -1.75 -8.27 2.84
CA VAL A 130 -1.49 -9.42 1.95
C VAL A 130 -0.03 -9.45 1.50
N LEU A 131 0.51 -8.34 0.98
CA LEU A 131 1.90 -8.30 0.51
C LEU A 131 2.89 -8.58 1.65
N SER A 132 2.62 -8.06 2.86
CA SER A 132 3.39 -8.37 4.08
C SER A 132 3.59 -9.85 4.30
N GLU A 133 2.48 -10.57 4.26
CA GLU A 133 2.47 -11.98 4.61
C GLU A 133 3.18 -12.79 3.55
N VAL A 134 3.04 -12.41 2.29
CA VAL A 134 3.74 -13.05 1.20
C VAL A 134 5.25 -12.88 1.34
N VAL A 135 5.74 -11.66 1.59
CA VAL A 135 7.20 -11.45 1.74
C VAL A 135 7.75 -12.15 2.98
N THR A 136 6.96 -12.23 4.06
CA THR A 136 7.29 -12.97 5.28
C THR A 136 7.32 -14.48 5.03
N TYR A 137 6.28 -15.01 4.38
CA TYR A 137 6.14 -16.43 4.02
C TYR A 137 7.28 -16.90 3.12
N LEU A 138 7.69 -16.07 2.16
CA LEU A 138 8.82 -16.34 1.27
C LEU A 138 10.19 -16.02 1.89
N ASN A 139 10.23 -15.51 3.12
CA ASN A 139 11.45 -15.10 3.83
C ASN A 139 12.34 -14.15 2.99
N LEU A 140 11.72 -13.14 2.36
CA LEU A 140 12.43 -12.16 1.54
C LEU A 140 12.96 -11.01 2.38
N GLU A 141 14.12 -10.47 1.99
CA GLU A 141 14.64 -9.24 2.58
C GLU A 141 13.63 -8.11 2.34
N THR A 142 13.16 -7.51 3.43
CA THR A 142 12.12 -6.48 3.39
C THR A 142 12.61 -5.28 4.18
N ILE A 143 12.37 -4.08 3.66
CA ILE A 143 12.71 -2.81 4.28
C ILE A 143 11.44 -2.00 4.52
N PHE A 144 11.17 -1.70 5.78
CA PHE A 144 10.11 -0.77 6.16
C PHE A 144 10.68 0.63 6.29
N CYS A 145 10.07 1.58 5.57
CA CYS A 145 10.49 2.97 5.65
C CYS A 145 9.48 3.87 6.38
N ASP A 146 10.04 4.72 7.23
CA ASP A 146 9.35 5.79 7.95
C ASP A 146 9.32 7.10 7.16
N THR A 147 9.54 7.02 5.85
CA THR A 147 9.44 8.14 4.90
C THR A 147 8.87 7.60 3.62
N GLU A 148 8.75 8.47 2.63
CA GLU A 148 8.57 8.04 1.25
C GLU A 148 9.63 7.01 0.85
N ALA A 149 9.20 5.98 0.11
CA ALA A 149 10.08 4.90 -0.30
C ALA A 149 11.07 5.32 -1.39
N ASP A 150 10.70 6.23 -2.29
CA ASP A 150 11.47 6.54 -3.50
C ASP A 150 12.92 6.99 -3.23
N PRO A 151 13.20 7.89 -2.26
CA PRO A 151 14.57 8.25 -1.90
C PRO A 151 15.37 7.07 -1.34
N ILE A 152 14.72 6.20 -0.55
CA ILE A 152 15.36 5.01 0.05
C ILE A 152 15.67 3.97 -1.02
N ILE A 153 14.72 3.69 -1.90
CA ILE A 153 14.88 2.80 -3.06
C ILE A 153 16.05 3.28 -3.92
N SER A 154 16.08 4.58 -4.24
CA SER A 154 17.14 5.19 -5.06
C SER A 154 18.51 5.08 -4.40
N ALA A 155 18.60 5.41 -3.10
CA ALA A 155 19.85 5.33 -2.34
C ALA A 155 20.36 3.90 -2.20
N LEU A 156 19.47 2.94 -1.93
CA LEU A 156 19.79 1.50 -1.87
C LEU A 156 20.27 0.99 -3.22
N ALA A 157 19.56 1.31 -4.29
CA ALA A 157 19.91 0.88 -5.64
C ALA A 157 21.30 1.38 -6.06
N ALA A 158 21.59 2.65 -5.82
CA ALA A 158 22.89 3.24 -6.09
C ALA A 158 24.02 2.59 -5.28
N ARG A 159 23.83 2.41 -3.96
CA ARG A 159 24.85 1.83 -3.06
C ARG A 159 25.11 0.35 -3.31
N LEU A 160 24.06 -0.41 -3.61
CA LEU A 160 24.15 -1.87 -3.76
C LEU A 160 24.45 -2.29 -5.20
N GLY A 161 24.50 -1.34 -6.15
CA GLY A 161 24.59 -1.66 -7.57
C GLY A 161 23.37 -2.45 -8.07
N ALA A 162 22.19 -2.20 -7.47
CA ALA A 162 20.98 -2.97 -7.70
C ALA A 162 20.05 -2.32 -8.73
N SER A 163 19.29 -3.16 -9.44
CA SER A 163 18.19 -2.70 -10.30
C SER A 163 16.98 -2.30 -9.46
N VAL A 164 16.15 -1.39 -9.96
CA VAL A 164 14.86 -1.04 -9.34
C VAL A 164 13.71 -1.62 -10.14
N LEU A 165 12.75 -2.24 -9.47
CA LEU A 165 11.47 -2.67 -10.04
C LEU A 165 10.36 -1.73 -9.61
N SER A 166 9.93 -0.83 -10.50
CA SER A 166 8.82 0.10 -10.26
C SER A 166 8.24 0.64 -11.58
N ASN A 167 6.98 1.09 -11.54
CA ASN A 167 6.36 1.87 -12.61
C ASN A 167 6.49 3.39 -12.41
N ASP A 168 7.16 3.86 -11.36
CA ASP A 168 7.42 5.28 -11.18
C ASP A 168 8.45 5.79 -12.20
N SER A 169 8.09 6.81 -12.99
CA SER A 169 9.00 7.37 -13.98
C SER A 169 10.11 8.21 -13.39
N ASP A 170 10.05 8.57 -12.11
CA ASP A 170 11.17 9.27 -11.46
C ASP A 170 12.46 8.44 -11.53
N PHE A 171 12.37 7.12 -11.32
CA PHE A 171 13.52 6.23 -11.37
C PHE A 171 14.24 6.19 -12.73
N PHE A 172 13.54 6.47 -13.84
CA PHE A 172 14.19 6.49 -15.16
C PHE A 172 15.21 7.63 -15.31
N LEU A 173 15.07 8.74 -14.58
CA LEU A 173 16.07 9.81 -14.61
C LEU A 173 16.94 9.84 -13.35
N THR A 174 16.72 8.93 -12.41
CA THR A 174 17.59 8.76 -11.26
C THR A 174 18.87 8.04 -11.69
N LYS A 175 20.01 8.50 -11.20
CA LYS A 175 21.33 7.92 -11.42
C LYS A 175 21.50 6.64 -10.59
N ILE A 176 20.78 5.61 -11.02
CA ILE A 176 20.84 4.24 -10.50
C ILE A 176 21.23 3.28 -11.64
N PRO A 177 21.74 2.08 -11.32
CA PRO A 177 22.26 1.17 -12.35
C PRO A 177 21.25 0.87 -13.46
N SER A 178 20.01 0.57 -13.06
CA SER A 178 18.93 0.30 -14.01
C SER A 178 17.54 0.25 -13.38
N VAL A 179 16.54 0.30 -14.25
CA VAL A 179 15.11 0.22 -13.91
C VAL A 179 14.43 -0.85 -14.75
N ILE A 180 13.56 -1.63 -14.13
CA ILE A 180 12.66 -2.58 -14.76
C ILE A 180 11.23 -2.09 -14.50
N SER A 181 10.47 -1.85 -15.56
CA SER A 181 9.06 -1.47 -15.40
C SER A 181 8.19 -2.71 -15.28
N LEU A 182 7.39 -2.78 -14.20
CA LEU A 182 6.40 -3.84 -13.99
C LEU A 182 5.47 -4.01 -15.18
N LYS A 183 5.07 -2.90 -15.84
CA LYS A 183 4.19 -2.92 -17.03
C LYS A 183 4.77 -3.67 -18.23
N THR A 184 6.09 -3.77 -18.32
CA THR A 184 6.78 -4.45 -19.42
C THR A 184 7.07 -5.92 -19.12
N LEU A 185 6.85 -6.35 -17.87
CA LEU A 185 7.11 -7.72 -17.44
C LEU A 185 5.99 -8.67 -17.86
N SER A 186 6.38 -9.75 -18.51
CA SER A 186 5.66 -11.02 -18.53
C SER A 186 6.32 -11.98 -17.55
N TRP A 187 5.50 -12.63 -16.74
CA TRP A 187 5.94 -13.59 -15.72
C TRP A 187 5.02 -14.83 -15.67
N ASP A 188 4.10 -14.96 -16.63
CA ASP A 188 3.06 -15.99 -16.66
C ASP A 188 3.62 -17.41 -16.85
N ARG A 189 4.89 -17.53 -17.24
CA ARG A 189 5.63 -18.80 -17.41
C ARG A 189 6.65 -19.06 -16.30
N GLY A 190 6.60 -18.30 -15.19
CA GLY A 190 7.52 -18.44 -14.05
C GLY A 190 8.89 -17.76 -14.22
N LEU A 191 9.18 -17.18 -15.39
CA LEU A 191 10.41 -16.42 -15.65
C LEU A 191 10.06 -14.98 -16.04
N LEU A 192 10.84 -14.03 -15.51
CA LEU A 192 10.72 -12.61 -15.83
C LEU A 192 11.26 -12.32 -17.24
N VAL A 193 10.39 -11.83 -18.12
CA VAL A 193 10.76 -11.26 -19.41
C VAL A 193 10.24 -9.83 -19.47
N GLY A 194 11.08 -8.85 -19.74
CA GLY A 194 10.63 -7.46 -19.94
C GLY A 194 11.77 -6.50 -20.27
N HIS A 195 11.46 -5.21 -20.17
CA HIS A 195 12.36 -4.15 -20.56
C HIS A 195 13.22 -3.70 -19.38
N PHE A 196 14.52 -3.64 -19.64
CA PHE A 196 15.54 -3.13 -18.76
C PHE A 196 16.03 -1.79 -19.29
N TYR A 197 15.93 -0.77 -18.45
CA TYR A 197 16.27 0.61 -18.78
C TYR A 197 17.53 1.04 -18.03
N ASN A 198 18.38 1.82 -18.70
CA ASN A 198 19.56 2.45 -18.11
C ASN A 198 19.65 3.91 -18.56
N ILE A 199 19.95 4.81 -17.61
CA ILE A 199 19.96 6.26 -17.84
C ILE A 199 21.08 6.69 -18.81
N ASP A 200 22.25 6.06 -18.78
CA ASP A 200 23.35 6.40 -19.69
C ASP A 200 22.93 6.15 -21.15
N SER A 201 22.31 5.00 -21.40
CA SER A 201 21.81 4.62 -22.73
C SER A 201 20.74 5.60 -23.22
N PHE A 202 19.83 6.01 -22.33
CA PHE A 202 18.81 6.99 -22.64
C PHE A 202 19.39 8.37 -22.95
N LEU A 203 20.33 8.87 -22.14
CA LEU A 203 20.97 10.17 -22.36
C LEU A 203 21.77 10.15 -23.66
N GLN A 204 22.53 9.09 -23.91
CA GLN A 204 23.29 8.92 -25.14
C GLN A 204 22.39 8.91 -26.38
N HIS A 205 21.31 8.12 -26.37
CA HIS A 205 20.35 8.04 -27.47
C HIS A 205 19.73 9.41 -27.78
N ASN A 206 19.39 10.17 -26.74
CA ASN A 206 18.78 11.50 -26.85
C ASN A 206 19.79 12.64 -27.01
N ARG A 207 21.10 12.34 -27.06
CA ARG A 207 22.21 13.31 -27.12
C ARG A 207 22.23 14.30 -25.95
N LEU A 208 21.66 13.91 -24.82
CA LEU A 208 21.60 14.70 -23.60
C LEU A 208 22.81 14.43 -22.72
N GLN A 209 23.13 15.39 -21.87
CA GLN A 209 24.14 15.25 -20.82
C GLN A 209 23.48 15.19 -19.44
N TYR A 210 24.20 14.67 -18.44
CA TYR A 210 23.70 14.54 -17.07
C TYR A 210 23.20 15.85 -16.46
N TRP A 211 23.82 17.00 -16.80
CA TRP A 211 23.36 18.30 -16.31
C TRP A 211 21.92 18.62 -16.73
N ALA A 212 21.43 18.03 -17.83
CA ALA A 212 20.09 18.26 -18.34
C ALA A 212 19.00 17.59 -17.47
N VAL A 213 19.33 16.56 -16.71
CA VAL A 213 18.37 15.74 -15.94
C VAL A 213 17.49 16.59 -15.01
N PRO A 214 18.04 17.45 -14.12
CA PRO A 214 17.21 18.24 -13.21
C PRO A 214 16.25 19.18 -13.95
N TYR A 215 16.67 19.72 -15.09
CA TYR A 215 15.83 20.58 -15.92
C TYR A 215 14.70 19.78 -16.58
N ILE A 216 14.96 18.56 -17.03
CA ILE A 216 13.93 17.69 -17.61
C ILE A 216 12.84 17.40 -16.58
N VAL A 217 13.22 17.00 -15.37
CA VAL A 217 12.26 16.74 -14.27
C VAL A 217 11.43 18.00 -14.00
N ILE A 218 12.07 19.16 -13.84
CA ILE A 218 11.37 20.40 -13.52
C ILE A 218 10.41 20.81 -14.63
N LEU A 219 10.85 20.80 -15.89
CA LEU A 219 10.09 21.33 -17.01
C LEU A 219 8.98 20.37 -17.47
N LEU A 220 9.14 19.07 -17.29
CA LEU A 220 8.05 18.11 -17.50
C LEU A 220 7.08 18.11 -16.31
N GLY A 221 7.59 18.35 -15.10
CA GLY A 221 6.86 18.29 -13.85
C GLY A 221 6.87 16.87 -13.27
N ASN A 222 7.04 16.78 -11.95
CA ASN A 222 6.86 15.56 -11.15
C ASN A 222 5.83 15.82 -10.03
N ASP A 223 5.72 14.91 -9.06
CA ASP A 223 4.75 15.00 -7.96
C ASP A 223 5.05 16.11 -6.93
N PHE A 224 6.24 16.73 -6.96
CA PHE A 224 6.68 17.74 -5.98
C PHE A 224 6.68 19.18 -6.52
N ILE A 225 6.55 19.36 -7.83
CA ILE A 225 6.64 20.69 -8.46
C ILE A 225 5.24 21.13 -8.88
N PRO A 226 4.75 22.30 -8.41
CA PRO A 226 3.42 22.77 -8.73
C PRO A 226 3.20 22.96 -10.25
N GLU A 227 2.09 22.46 -10.77
CA GLU A 227 1.75 22.55 -12.19
C GLU A 227 1.79 23.95 -12.79
N PRO A 228 1.21 24.99 -12.15
CA PRO A 228 1.27 26.34 -12.69
C PRO A 228 2.70 26.84 -12.92
N PHE A 229 3.64 26.41 -12.08
CA PHE A 229 5.04 26.82 -12.15
C PHE A 229 5.74 26.21 -13.36
N TYR A 230 5.79 24.88 -13.47
CA TYR A 230 6.51 24.23 -14.58
C TYR A 230 5.83 24.44 -15.92
N TYR A 231 4.49 24.52 -15.96
CA TYR A 231 3.74 24.70 -17.20
C TYR A 231 4.04 26.06 -17.82
N LYS A 232 3.99 27.13 -17.01
CA LYS A 232 4.35 28.48 -17.45
C LYS A 232 5.78 28.52 -17.97
N LEU A 233 6.73 28.00 -17.18
CA LEU A 233 8.14 28.00 -17.53
C LEU A 233 8.42 27.28 -18.84
N ARG A 234 7.95 26.03 -18.98
CA ARG A 234 8.11 25.24 -20.21
C ARG A 234 7.51 25.95 -21.41
N LYS A 235 6.29 26.50 -21.27
CA LYS A 235 5.61 27.19 -22.38
C LYS A 235 6.42 28.41 -22.85
N THR A 236 6.98 29.18 -21.93
CA THR A 236 7.82 30.34 -22.27
C THR A 236 9.02 29.91 -23.12
N ILE A 237 9.73 28.87 -22.72
CA ILE A 237 11.02 28.51 -23.33
C ILE A 237 10.92 27.53 -24.51
N THR A 238 9.79 26.83 -24.71
CA THR A 238 9.61 25.84 -25.81
C THR A 238 8.57 26.25 -26.86
N SER A 239 7.93 27.42 -26.71
CA SER A 239 6.84 27.87 -27.60
C SER A 239 7.22 27.95 -29.08
N HIS A 240 8.49 28.21 -29.37
CA HIS A 240 9.04 28.33 -30.72
C HIS A 240 9.40 26.98 -31.38
N LEU A 241 9.32 25.87 -30.63
CA LEU A 241 9.69 24.54 -31.12
C LEU A 241 8.46 23.72 -31.53
N SER A 242 8.61 22.86 -32.53
CA SER A 242 7.57 21.97 -33.06
C SER A 242 7.70 20.54 -32.52
N GLY A 243 6.61 19.76 -32.57
CA GLY A 243 6.61 18.34 -32.14
C GLY A 243 5.96 18.07 -30.78
N ASP A 244 6.16 16.87 -30.24
CA ASP A 244 5.70 16.51 -28.89
C ASP A 244 6.45 17.30 -27.79
N LYS A 245 5.82 17.51 -26.63
CA LYS A 245 6.39 18.27 -25.52
C LYS A 245 7.77 17.78 -25.06
N ILE A 246 8.02 16.46 -25.08
CA ILE A 246 9.30 15.88 -24.64
C ILE A 246 10.38 16.13 -25.71
N ILE A 247 10.02 15.91 -26.97
CA ILE A 247 10.93 16.13 -28.11
C ILE A 247 11.38 17.61 -28.17
N ARG A 248 10.44 18.56 -28.01
CA ARG A 248 10.77 20.00 -27.95
C ARG A 248 11.74 20.32 -26.83
N LEU A 249 11.54 19.71 -25.66
CA LEU A 249 12.41 19.93 -24.52
C LEU A 249 13.83 19.41 -24.79
N PHE A 250 13.97 18.24 -25.39
CA PHE A 250 15.29 17.68 -25.71
C PHE A 250 15.99 18.48 -26.81
N GLN A 251 15.25 18.92 -27.84
CA GLN A 251 15.76 19.83 -28.86
C GLN A 251 16.27 21.14 -28.25
N LEU A 252 15.53 21.72 -27.30
CA LEU A 252 15.95 22.92 -26.59
C LEU A 252 17.27 22.67 -25.85
N LEU A 253 17.31 21.65 -25.00
CA LEU A 253 18.47 21.35 -24.15
C LEU A 253 19.73 21.03 -24.98
N ASN A 254 19.57 20.30 -26.09
CA ASN A 254 20.66 19.97 -27.02
C ASN A 254 21.19 21.18 -27.80
N SER A 255 20.47 22.31 -27.82
CA SER A 255 20.96 23.52 -28.49
C SER A 255 21.96 24.31 -27.64
N PHE A 256 22.11 23.98 -26.36
CA PHE A 256 23.07 24.60 -25.45
C PHE A 256 24.34 23.77 -25.31
N LYS A 257 25.49 24.45 -25.25
CA LYS A 257 26.80 23.82 -25.11
C LYS A 257 27.01 23.18 -23.73
N ASP A 258 26.51 23.83 -22.68
CA ASP A 258 26.71 23.45 -21.29
C ASP A 258 25.59 23.99 -20.38
N GLU A 259 25.60 23.53 -19.13
CA GLU A 259 24.65 23.93 -18.09
C GLU A 259 24.65 25.44 -17.85
N SER A 260 25.82 26.10 -17.88
CA SER A 260 25.94 27.52 -17.59
C SER A 260 25.18 28.36 -18.61
N ALA A 261 25.38 28.07 -19.90
CA ALA A 261 24.70 28.76 -20.98
C ALA A 261 23.17 28.60 -20.91
N PHE A 262 22.70 27.38 -20.60
CA PHE A 262 21.27 27.16 -20.43
C PHE A 262 20.71 27.89 -19.20
N ARG A 263 21.46 27.86 -18.09
CA ARG A 263 21.09 28.51 -16.85
C ARG A 263 20.99 30.03 -16.99
N ASP A 264 21.92 30.65 -17.70
CA ASP A 264 21.91 32.09 -17.97
C ASP A 264 20.71 32.48 -18.85
N CYS A 265 20.43 31.68 -19.88
CA CYS A 265 19.23 31.84 -20.71
C CYS A 265 17.96 31.72 -19.88
N LEU A 266 17.85 30.71 -19.00
CA LEU A 266 16.68 30.53 -18.16
C LEU A 266 16.50 31.71 -17.19
N GLN A 267 17.60 32.19 -16.59
CA GLN A 267 17.59 33.33 -15.67
C GLN A 267 17.11 34.61 -16.35
N SER A 268 17.45 34.85 -17.62
CA SER A 268 17.00 36.05 -18.36
C SER A 268 15.49 36.06 -18.65
N HIS A 269 14.82 34.91 -18.59
CA HIS A 269 13.38 34.76 -18.83
C HIS A 269 12.54 34.74 -17.55
N LEU A 270 13.17 34.81 -16.38
CA LEU A 270 12.51 34.68 -15.08
C LEU A 270 12.65 35.95 -14.26
N SER A 271 11.59 36.32 -13.54
CA SER A 271 11.70 37.31 -12.47
C SER A 271 12.61 36.81 -11.34
N ALA A 272 13.11 37.73 -10.50
CA ALA A 272 13.96 37.35 -9.36
C ALA A 272 13.29 36.33 -8.42
N ASN A 273 11.96 36.43 -8.23
CA ASN A 273 11.19 35.49 -7.41
C ASN A 273 11.06 34.12 -8.08
N GLU A 274 10.73 34.07 -9.36
CA GLU A 274 10.66 32.81 -10.12
C GLU A 274 12.03 32.13 -10.18
N TRP A 275 13.11 32.90 -10.32
CA TRP A 275 14.47 32.37 -10.28
C TRP A 275 14.84 31.76 -8.93
N LYS A 276 14.43 32.39 -7.83
CA LYS A 276 14.62 31.84 -6.49
C LYS A 276 13.87 30.51 -6.31
N GLN A 277 12.62 30.44 -6.77
CA GLN A 277 11.83 29.20 -6.75
C GLN A 277 12.45 28.12 -7.64
N PHE A 278 12.88 28.48 -8.84
CA PHE A 278 13.54 27.56 -9.76
C PHE A 278 14.81 26.95 -9.13
N ARG A 279 15.69 27.77 -8.56
CA ARG A 279 16.93 27.28 -7.90
C ARG A 279 16.63 26.34 -6.74
N PHE A 280 15.58 26.59 -5.96
CA PHE A 280 15.16 25.70 -4.90
C PHE A 280 14.79 24.31 -5.45
N HIS A 281 13.93 24.25 -6.47
CA HIS A 281 13.55 22.99 -7.11
C HIS A 281 14.74 22.31 -7.82
N HIS A 282 15.62 23.08 -8.45
CA HIS A 282 16.83 22.58 -9.10
C HIS A 282 17.77 21.88 -8.12
N ASN A 283 18.10 22.52 -6.99
CA ASN A 283 18.99 21.92 -5.99
C ASN A 283 18.40 20.63 -5.40
N ARG A 284 17.09 20.61 -5.11
CA ARG A 284 16.40 19.42 -4.63
C ARG A 284 16.46 18.29 -5.67
N THR A 285 16.08 18.59 -6.91
CA THR A 285 16.08 17.62 -8.02
C THR A 285 17.49 17.10 -8.32
N TYR A 286 18.49 17.97 -8.37
CA TYR A 286 19.88 17.57 -8.55
C TYR A 286 20.31 16.55 -7.49
N SER A 287 19.97 16.82 -6.22
CA SER A 287 20.35 15.94 -5.10
C SER A 287 19.61 14.61 -5.16
N SER A 288 18.29 14.62 -5.42
CA SER A 288 17.49 13.38 -5.44
C SER A 288 17.74 12.49 -6.66
N TYR A 289 18.01 13.06 -7.84
CA TYR A 289 18.17 12.27 -9.06
C TYR A 289 19.64 11.96 -9.37
N LEU A 290 20.58 12.88 -9.15
CA LEU A 290 21.98 12.68 -9.55
C LEU A 290 22.91 12.25 -8.42
N LYS A 291 22.47 12.40 -7.16
CA LYS A 291 23.18 11.97 -5.94
C LYS A 291 22.27 11.22 -4.97
N PRO A 292 21.51 10.20 -5.42
CA PRO A 292 20.56 9.50 -4.58
C PRO A 292 21.20 8.85 -3.34
N GLU A 293 22.45 8.38 -3.45
CA GLU A 293 23.23 7.82 -2.34
C GLU A 293 23.51 8.82 -1.20
N ASP A 294 23.44 10.12 -1.45
CA ASP A 294 23.65 11.16 -0.44
C ASP A 294 22.35 11.51 0.31
N GLN A 295 21.18 11.06 -0.19
CA GLN A 295 19.87 11.49 0.32
C GLN A 295 19.48 10.80 1.63
N VAL A 296 19.94 9.57 1.86
CA VAL A 296 19.46 8.74 2.98
C VAL A 296 20.65 8.18 3.74
N PHE A 297 20.73 8.45 5.04
CA PHE A 297 21.60 7.68 5.93
C PHE A 297 20.99 6.31 6.16
N ILE A 298 21.65 5.25 5.69
CA ILE A 298 21.26 3.87 5.95
C ILE A 298 22.20 3.35 7.03
N ASP A 299 21.64 3.12 8.22
CA ASP A 299 22.42 2.55 9.30
C ASP A 299 22.72 1.06 9.02
N PRO A 300 24.00 0.64 9.01
CA PRO A 300 24.38 -0.74 8.68
C PRO A 300 23.78 -1.80 9.61
N ILE A 301 23.54 -1.47 10.88
CA ILE A 301 22.92 -2.38 11.86
C ILE A 301 21.43 -2.48 11.57
N LEU A 302 20.76 -1.37 11.26
CA LEU A 302 19.34 -1.37 10.90
C LEU A 302 19.07 -2.15 9.61
N SER A 303 19.93 -2.00 8.61
CA SER A 303 19.80 -2.77 7.37
C SER A 303 19.90 -4.29 7.61
N HIS A 304 20.66 -4.73 8.62
CA HIS A 304 20.75 -6.14 8.98
C HIS A 304 19.43 -6.72 9.51
N TYR A 305 18.56 -5.87 10.08
CA TYR A 305 17.23 -6.25 10.55
C TYR A 305 16.11 -5.96 9.53
N GLY A 306 16.45 -5.57 8.28
CA GLY A 306 15.44 -5.20 7.29
C GLY A 306 14.74 -3.88 7.61
N LEU A 307 15.43 -2.94 8.25
CA LEU A 307 14.85 -1.67 8.67
C LEU A 307 15.70 -0.52 8.15
N VAL A 308 15.06 0.50 7.57
CA VAL A 308 15.74 1.75 7.22
C VAL A 308 14.90 2.89 7.77
N TYR A 309 15.29 3.36 8.95
CA TYR A 309 14.63 4.45 9.65
C TYR A 309 15.43 5.73 9.46
N ALA A 310 15.01 6.56 8.51
CA ALA A 310 15.70 7.82 8.22
C ALA A 310 15.37 8.91 9.26
N ASN A 311 14.16 8.90 9.85
CA ASN A 311 13.67 9.96 10.73
C ASN A 311 13.36 9.54 12.17
N ILE A 312 13.14 8.25 12.46
CA ILE A 312 12.80 7.77 13.83
C ILE A 312 13.82 8.24 14.87
N ARG A 313 15.12 8.16 14.57
CA ARG A 313 16.20 8.59 15.50
C ARG A 313 16.12 10.06 15.90
N LYS A 314 15.49 10.91 15.09
CA LYS A 314 15.37 12.34 15.36
C LYS A 314 14.12 12.71 16.15
N HIS A 315 13.15 11.80 16.27
CA HIS A 315 11.79 12.13 16.73
C HIS A 315 11.18 11.18 17.78
N SER A 316 11.83 10.07 18.15
CA SER A 316 11.24 9.08 19.08
C SER A 316 11.70 9.25 20.54
N ASP A 317 10.74 9.43 21.46
CA ASP A 317 10.93 9.25 22.92
C ASP A 317 10.96 7.76 23.33
N TYR A 318 11.01 6.84 22.35
CA TYR A 318 10.85 5.40 22.54
C TYR A 318 12.19 4.67 22.57
N SER A 319 12.22 3.54 23.27
CA SER A 319 13.37 2.64 23.24
C SER A 319 13.49 1.98 21.86
N PHE A 320 14.65 2.16 21.23
CA PHE A 320 14.95 1.58 19.91
C PHE A 320 14.69 0.06 19.83
N ASN A 321 14.90 -0.67 20.92
CA ASN A 321 14.66 -2.11 21.00
C ASN A 321 13.18 -2.51 20.94
N ALA A 322 12.26 -1.66 21.41
CA ALA A 322 10.83 -1.89 21.26
C ALA A 322 10.42 -1.74 19.77
N LEU A 323 11.12 -0.88 19.02
CA LEU A 323 10.80 -0.56 17.63
C LEU A 323 11.18 -1.69 16.68
N LEU A 324 12.34 -2.32 16.91
CA LEU A 324 12.81 -3.45 16.11
C LEU A 324 11.88 -4.66 16.14
N ARG A 325 10.99 -4.76 17.15
CA ARG A 325 10.07 -5.90 17.32
C ARG A 325 8.71 -5.70 16.65
N LEU A 326 8.44 -4.50 16.11
CA LEU A 326 7.16 -4.15 15.47
C LEU A 326 7.39 -3.69 14.03
N PRO A 327 7.79 -4.60 13.12
CA PRO A 327 8.13 -4.22 11.74
C PRO A 327 6.95 -3.63 10.97
N TRP A 328 5.72 -3.91 11.39
CA TRP A 328 4.49 -3.39 10.80
C TRP A 328 3.78 -2.50 11.80
N THR A 329 3.28 -1.35 11.34
CA THR A 329 2.41 -0.38 12.03
C THR A 329 3.08 0.84 12.67
N TRP A 330 4.36 1.12 12.45
CA TRP A 330 5.05 2.12 13.25
C TRP A 330 5.07 3.52 12.65
N GLY A 331 5.35 3.64 11.35
CA GLY A 331 5.65 4.93 10.73
C GLY A 331 4.56 5.99 10.96
N ARG A 332 3.30 5.70 10.60
CA ARG A 332 2.21 6.70 10.66
C ARG A 332 1.91 7.20 12.07
N PHE A 333 2.14 6.36 13.07
CA PHE A 333 1.69 6.64 14.43
C PHE A 333 2.66 7.52 15.23
N ILE A 334 3.97 7.41 15.00
CA ILE A 334 4.97 8.29 15.66
C ILE A 334 4.69 9.76 15.34
N ARG A 335 4.23 10.04 14.10
CA ARG A 335 3.87 11.39 13.67
C ARG A 335 2.51 11.85 14.18
N GLY A 336 1.73 10.97 14.79
CA GLY A 336 0.38 11.27 15.27
C GLY A 336 -0.58 11.61 14.13
N GLU A 337 -0.34 11.10 12.92
CA GLU A 337 -1.11 11.43 11.72
C GLU A 337 -1.50 10.17 10.95
N HIS A 338 -2.80 9.85 10.98
CA HIS A 338 -3.32 8.63 10.36
C HIS A 338 -4.45 8.96 9.40
N PHE A 339 -4.50 8.23 8.28
CA PHE A 339 -5.60 8.33 7.33
C PHE A 339 -6.49 7.10 7.43
N SER A 340 -7.78 7.32 7.67
CA SER A 340 -8.78 6.25 7.61
C SER A 340 -8.79 5.53 6.26
N GLN A 341 -9.26 4.29 6.28
CA GLN A 341 -9.37 3.46 5.09
C GLN A 341 -10.46 3.99 4.15
N CYS A 342 -10.23 3.91 2.85
CA CYS A 342 -11.26 4.22 1.86
C CYS A 342 -12.18 3.00 1.72
N SER A 343 -13.41 3.12 2.20
CA SER A 343 -14.43 2.08 2.11
C SER A 343 -15.78 2.68 1.71
N VAL A 344 -16.73 1.84 1.30
CA VAL A 344 -18.10 2.27 0.96
C VAL A 344 -18.76 2.98 2.15
N GLN A 345 -19.49 4.07 1.87
CA GLN A 345 -20.12 4.90 2.90
C GLN A 345 -21.61 5.02 2.68
N HIS A 346 -22.34 5.12 3.79
CA HIS A 346 -23.74 5.55 3.75
C HIS A 346 -23.81 7.04 4.11
N TYR A 347 -24.22 7.89 3.18
CA TYR A 347 -24.19 9.35 3.32
C TYR A 347 -25.06 9.91 4.47
N GLN A 348 -26.03 9.13 4.97
CA GLN A 348 -26.85 9.50 6.14
C GLN A 348 -26.36 8.89 7.47
N ARG A 349 -25.20 8.24 7.49
CA ARG A 349 -24.66 7.55 8.67
C ARG A 349 -23.29 8.12 9.01
N LEU A 350 -22.84 7.79 10.22
CA LEU A 350 -21.46 8.00 10.60
C LEU A 350 -20.53 7.22 9.66
N PRO A 351 -19.30 7.70 9.43
CA PRO A 351 -18.35 7.01 8.58
C PRO A 351 -18.02 5.60 9.08
N ALA A 352 -17.75 4.67 8.16
CA ALA A 352 -17.52 3.26 8.50
C ALA A 352 -16.33 3.05 9.48
N SER A 353 -15.33 3.93 9.45
CA SER A 353 -14.20 3.88 10.38
C SER A 353 -14.54 4.28 11.82
N GLU A 354 -15.72 4.85 12.08
CA GLU A 354 -16.16 5.18 13.43
C GLU A 354 -16.40 3.93 14.28
N CYS A 355 -16.78 2.79 13.67
CA CYS A 355 -17.01 1.54 14.38
C CYS A 355 -15.78 1.11 15.20
N SER A 356 -14.57 1.32 14.67
CA SER A 356 -13.30 0.94 15.30
C SER A 356 -12.55 2.10 15.98
N LEU A 357 -13.22 3.24 16.20
CA LEU A 357 -12.60 4.42 16.82
C LEU A 357 -12.01 4.13 18.21
N LEU A 358 -12.73 3.36 19.04
CA LEU A 358 -12.27 3.01 20.38
C LEU A 358 -10.99 2.15 20.33
N ILE A 359 -10.90 1.19 19.40
CA ILE A 359 -9.67 0.42 19.18
C ILE A 359 -8.50 1.34 18.81
N ARG A 360 -8.71 2.28 17.88
CA ARG A 360 -7.68 3.26 17.53
C ARG A 360 -7.27 4.13 18.71
N SER A 361 -8.20 4.52 19.57
CA SER A 361 -7.85 5.27 20.79
C SER A 361 -6.96 4.48 21.77
N PHE A 362 -7.15 3.16 21.89
CA PHE A 362 -6.24 2.30 22.68
C PHE A 362 -4.89 2.12 22.01
N ILE A 363 -4.85 1.89 20.69
CA ILE A 363 -3.61 1.85 19.92
C ILE A 363 -2.81 3.13 20.14
N ASN A 364 -3.49 4.27 20.04
CA ASN A 364 -2.91 5.59 20.27
C ASN A 364 -2.36 5.72 21.70
N SER A 365 -3.05 5.23 22.73
CA SER A 365 -2.53 5.22 24.11
C SER A 365 -1.26 4.38 24.27
N ILE A 366 -1.22 3.18 23.68
CA ILE A 366 -0.06 2.28 23.75
C ILE A 366 1.14 2.91 23.04
N LEU A 367 0.88 3.48 21.86
CA LEU A 367 1.89 4.11 21.04
C LEU A 367 2.29 5.45 21.65
N VAL A 368 1.46 6.49 21.60
CA VAL A 368 1.89 7.88 21.85
C VAL A 368 1.67 8.43 23.25
N ARG A 369 1.33 7.58 24.23
CA ARG A 369 1.04 7.99 25.61
C ARG A 369 -0.05 9.09 25.62
N ASP A 370 0.24 10.27 26.18
CA ASP A 370 -0.70 11.40 26.30
C ASP A 370 -0.68 12.38 25.11
N ARG A 371 0.05 12.08 24.03
CA ARG A 371 0.13 12.99 22.87
C ARG A 371 -1.20 13.03 22.10
N ILE A 372 -1.53 14.22 21.58
CA ILE A 372 -2.69 14.43 20.71
C ILE A 372 -2.42 13.80 19.33
N ILE A 373 -3.35 12.98 18.84
CA ILE A 373 -3.32 12.41 17.48
C ILE A 373 -4.38 13.07 16.61
N ILE A 374 -3.96 13.43 15.40
CA ILE A 374 -4.81 13.96 14.33
C ILE A 374 -5.06 12.83 13.33
N GLU A 375 -6.29 12.36 13.23
CA GLU A 375 -6.71 11.44 12.19
C GLU A 375 -7.42 12.19 11.06
N TYR A 376 -7.10 11.84 9.81
CA TYR A 376 -7.87 12.21 8.63
C TYR A 376 -8.93 11.14 8.40
N VAL A 377 -10.13 11.42 8.90
CA VAL A 377 -11.28 10.53 8.80
C VAL A 377 -12.12 10.91 7.59
N ASN A 378 -12.69 9.90 6.93
CA ASN A 378 -13.69 10.15 5.90
C ASN A 378 -14.97 10.71 6.51
N THR A 379 -15.76 11.40 5.71
CA THR A 379 -17.02 12.01 6.13
C THR A 379 -18.19 11.49 5.31
N SER A 380 -19.41 11.78 5.75
CA SER A 380 -20.64 11.51 5.00
C SER A 380 -20.71 12.21 3.64
N SER A 381 -19.98 13.32 3.47
CA SER A 381 -19.86 14.07 2.21
C SER A 381 -18.80 13.49 1.25
N LEU A 382 -18.28 12.30 1.55
CA LEU A 382 -17.28 11.59 0.75
C LEU A 382 -16.00 12.42 0.54
N CYS A 383 -15.58 13.14 1.58
CA CYS A 383 -14.28 13.80 1.69
C CYS A 383 -13.54 13.31 2.94
N PHE A 384 -12.38 13.91 3.23
CA PHE A 384 -11.58 13.64 4.41
C PHE A 384 -11.44 14.93 5.23
N GLU A 385 -11.61 14.81 6.54
CA GLU A 385 -11.47 15.90 7.51
C GLU A 385 -10.58 15.49 8.67
N GLN A 386 -9.95 16.48 9.31
CA GLN A 386 -9.14 16.24 10.50
C GLN A 386 -10.05 16.03 11.72
N LYS A 387 -9.73 15.00 12.50
CA LYS A 387 -10.38 14.66 13.76
C LYS A 387 -9.31 14.39 14.81
N VAL A 388 -9.46 15.04 15.95
CA VAL A 388 -8.61 14.76 17.11
C VAL A 388 -9.14 13.51 17.80
N ILE A 389 -8.28 12.50 17.96
CA ILE A 389 -8.62 11.28 18.70
C ILE A 389 -8.07 11.41 20.12
N GLN A 390 -8.97 11.28 21.09
CA GLN A 390 -8.59 11.26 22.50
C GLN A 390 -8.02 9.89 22.86
N ALA A 391 -6.87 9.87 23.51
CA ALA A 391 -6.27 8.66 24.05
C ALA A 391 -7.09 8.13 25.25
N GLN A 392 -7.16 6.81 25.37
CA GLN A 392 -7.67 6.16 26.58
C GLN A 392 -6.65 6.28 27.71
N LYS A 393 -7.15 6.39 28.94
CA LYS A 393 -6.30 6.46 30.15
C LYS A 393 -6.09 5.11 30.83
N LEU A 394 -7.14 4.29 30.82
CA LEU A 394 -7.19 3.01 31.50
C LEU A 394 -7.76 1.96 30.55
N LEU A 395 -7.37 0.72 30.79
CA LEU A 395 -8.02 -0.46 30.21
C LEU A 395 -9.47 -0.55 30.71
N PRO A 396 -10.34 -1.32 30.04
CA PRO A 396 -11.74 -1.48 30.44
C PRO A 396 -11.95 -2.02 31.87
N ASP A 397 -10.96 -2.70 32.44
CA ASP A 397 -10.96 -3.23 33.82
C ASP A 397 -10.38 -2.24 34.85
N GLY A 398 -10.04 -1.01 34.43
CA GLY A 398 -9.47 0.03 35.28
C GLY A 398 -7.95 -0.03 35.44
N ASN A 399 -7.27 -1.03 34.87
CA ASN A 399 -5.81 -1.11 34.94
C ASN A 399 -5.12 -0.10 34.00
N PRO A 400 -3.87 0.32 34.31
CA PRO A 400 -3.11 1.17 33.39
C PRO A 400 -2.88 0.51 32.03
N ILE A 401 -2.93 1.31 30.96
CA ILE A 401 -2.57 0.86 29.62
C ILE A 401 -1.05 0.79 29.52
N PRO A 402 -0.46 -0.33 29.09
CA PRO A 402 0.98 -0.40 28.91
C PRO A 402 1.41 0.50 27.77
N ASN A 403 2.56 1.14 27.93
CA ASN A 403 3.18 1.86 26.83
C ASN A 403 4.04 0.90 25.98
N LEU A 404 4.41 1.35 24.79
CA LEU A 404 5.12 0.52 23.81
C LEU A 404 6.37 -0.16 24.36
N ASP A 405 7.16 0.55 25.17
CA ASP A 405 8.42 0.05 25.73
C ASP A 405 8.18 -1.15 26.67
N GLN A 406 7.03 -1.16 27.36
CA GLN A 406 6.65 -2.23 28.28
C GLN A 406 6.18 -3.49 27.58
N ILE A 407 5.66 -3.42 26.35
CA ILE A 407 5.06 -4.56 25.64
C ILE A 407 6.01 -5.75 25.55
N SER A 408 7.29 -5.50 25.31
CA SER A 408 8.31 -6.55 25.19
C SER A 408 8.61 -7.29 26.51
N THR A 409 8.23 -6.71 27.65
CA THR A 409 8.44 -7.27 28.99
C THR A 409 7.23 -8.01 29.54
N ILE A 410 6.06 -7.82 28.92
CA ILE A 410 4.80 -8.43 29.35
C ILE A 410 4.71 -9.84 28.74
N PRO A 411 4.45 -10.89 29.54
CA PRO A 411 4.23 -12.24 29.04
C PRO A 411 3.12 -12.31 27.98
N GLN A 412 3.28 -13.16 26.97
CA GLN A 412 2.33 -13.26 25.85
C GLN A 412 0.88 -13.52 26.31
N ILE A 413 0.68 -14.30 27.37
CA ILE A 413 -0.66 -14.58 27.94
C ILE A 413 -1.32 -13.31 28.49
N ASP A 414 -0.54 -12.44 29.14
CA ASP A 414 -1.03 -11.17 29.67
C ASP A 414 -1.29 -10.17 28.54
N ARG A 415 -0.45 -10.17 27.50
CA ARG A 415 -0.70 -9.38 26.27
C ARG A 415 -1.99 -9.81 25.58
N LEU A 416 -2.27 -11.12 25.53
CA LEU A 416 -3.53 -11.66 25.00
C LEU A 416 -4.71 -11.22 25.89
N SER A 417 -4.57 -11.26 27.21
CA SER A 417 -5.59 -10.75 28.13
C SER A 417 -5.91 -9.27 27.87
N ILE A 418 -4.89 -8.42 27.71
CA ILE A 418 -5.05 -7.00 27.36
C ILE A 418 -5.80 -6.85 26.03
N PHE A 419 -5.40 -7.60 25.01
CA PHE A 419 -6.06 -7.61 23.71
C PHE A 419 -7.55 -7.98 23.80
N LEU A 420 -7.89 -9.06 24.52
CA LEU A 420 -9.27 -9.52 24.68
C LEU A 420 -10.12 -8.54 25.51
N LYS A 421 -9.53 -7.87 26.50
CA LYS A 421 -10.20 -6.81 27.27
C LYS A 421 -10.54 -5.62 26.38
N ILE A 422 -9.56 -5.10 25.63
CA ILE A 422 -9.75 -3.95 24.72
C ILE A 422 -10.84 -4.25 23.67
N THR A 423 -10.89 -5.49 23.17
CA THR A 423 -11.86 -5.89 22.14
C THR A 423 -13.21 -6.36 22.70
N GLY A 424 -13.43 -6.29 24.02
CA GLY A 424 -14.68 -6.76 24.64
C GLY A 424 -14.93 -8.27 24.44
N SER A 425 -13.87 -9.03 24.20
CA SER A 425 -13.89 -10.46 23.87
C SER A 425 -13.29 -11.33 24.98
N HIS A 426 -13.24 -10.79 26.21
CA HIS A 426 -12.77 -11.53 27.38
C HIS A 426 -13.75 -12.64 27.76
N GLY A 427 -13.28 -13.89 27.73
CA GLY A 427 -14.07 -15.06 28.07
C GLY A 427 -13.42 -16.35 27.58
N ILE A 428 -13.69 -17.46 28.30
CA ILE A 428 -13.10 -18.78 28.07
C ILE A 428 -13.31 -19.23 26.61
N GLU A 429 -14.48 -18.99 26.03
CA GLU A 429 -14.78 -19.49 24.67
C GLU A 429 -13.87 -18.90 23.58
N ILE A 430 -13.53 -17.61 23.66
CA ILE A 430 -12.64 -16.96 22.67
C ILE A 430 -11.18 -17.24 22.99
N GLU A 431 -10.82 -17.27 24.28
CA GLU A 431 -9.45 -17.52 24.72
C GLU A 431 -8.95 -18.89 24.26
N PHE A 432 -9.80 -19.92 24.39
CA PHE A 432 -9.48 -21.29 23.96
C PHE A 432 -9.89 -21.59 22.51
N LEU A 433 -10.36 -20.60 21.75
CA LEU A 433 -10.68 -20.80 20.34
C LEU A 433 -9.40 -21.15 19.57
N PRO A 434 -9.38 -22.26 18.80
CA PRO A 434 -8.19 -22.67 18.09
C PRO A 434 -7.84 -21.63 17.02
N GLU A 435 -6.53 -21.41 16.84
CA GLU A 435 -6.06 -20.76 15.62
C GLU A 435 -6.51 -21.61 14.42
N PRO A 436 -7.01 -20.97 13.34
CA PRO A 436 -6.84 -19.55 13.04
C PRO A 436 -8.10 -18.69 13.28
N TRP A 437 -9.12 -19.21 13.96
CA TRP A 437 -10.43 -18.55 14.09
C TRP A 437 -10.49 -17.39 15.09
N LYS A 438 -9.50 -17.26 15.98
CA LYS A 438 -9.52 -16.29 17.07
C LYS A 438 -9.65 -14.86 16.57
N MET A 439 -8.85 -14.45 15.58
CA MET A 439 -8.93 -13.10 15.01
C MET A 439 -10.29 -12.84 14.34
N LEU A 440 -10.82 -13.82 13.60
CA LEU A 440 -12.14 -13.72 12.98
C LEU A 440 -13.24 -13.53 14.04
N ALA A 441 -13.23 -14.35 15.10
CA ALA A 441 -14.24 -14.28 16.15
C ALA A 441 -14.18 -12.96 16.92
N VAL A 442 -12.99 -12.52 17.33
CA VAL A 442 -12.80 -11.25 18.06
C VAL A 442 -13.27 -10.05 17.22
N THR A 443 -12.92 -10.02 15.93
CA THR A 443 -13.28 -8.89 15.06
C THR A 443 -14.77 -8.84 14.76
N LEU A 444 -15.42 -9.99 14.55
CA LEU A 444 -16.86 -10.07 14.33
C LEU A 444 -17.64 -9.77 15.62
N ARG A 445 -17.16 -10.23 16.78
CA ARG A 445 -17.78 -9.92 18.08
C ARG A 445 -17.75 -8.42 18.36
N TYR A 446 -16.57 -7.81 18.23
CA TYR A 446 -16.45 -6.36 18.36
C TYR A 446 -17.35 -5.63 17.35
N TRP A 447 -17.37 -6.07 16.10
CA TRP A 447 -18.27 -5.50 15.09
C TRP A 447 -19.75 -5.62 15.50
N CYS A 448 -20.22 -6.77 15.98
CA CYS A 448 -21.59 -6.93 16.45
C CYS A 448 -21.93 -5.99 17.63
N LEU A 449 -20.97 -5.75 18.53
CA LEU A 449 -21.17 -4.87 19.69
C LEU A 449 -21.24 -3.37 19.31
N TYR A 450 -20.51 -2.93 18.27
CA TYR A 450 -20.31 -1.50 17.98
C TYR A 450 -20.77 -1.05 16.59
N CYS A 451 -21.19 -1.96 15.70
CA CYS A 451 -21.64 -1.62 14.36
C CYS A 451 -22.96 -0.85 14.39
N MET A 452 -23.03 0.23 13.60
CA MET A 452 -24.21 1.07 13.48
C MET A 452 -24.63 1.22 12.01
N PRO A 453 -25.80 0.71 11.58
CA PRO A 453 -26.78 -0.02 12.39
C PRO A 453 -26.28 -1.42 12.81
N CYS A 454 -26.82 -1.94 13.91
CA CYS A 454 -26.55 -3.31 14.35
C CYS A 454 -26.87 -4.31 13.21
N PRO A 455 -25.97 -5.29 12.94
CA PRO A 455 -26.20 -6.32 11.95
C PRO A 455 -27.32 -7.27 12.39
N GLU A 456 -28.12 -7.73 11.42
CA GLU A 456 -29.08 -8.81 11.69
C GLU A 456 -28.33 -10.13 11.95
N PRO A 457 -28.82 -11.02 12.82
CA PRO A 457 -28.17 -12.32 13.07
C PRO A 457 -27.96 -13.16 11.79
N SER A 458 -28.89 -13.03 10.83
CA SER A 458 -28.80 -13.64 9.51
C SER A 458 -27.55 -13.17 8.75
N LEU A 459 -27.22 -11.87 8.79
CA LEU A 459 -26.04 -11.31 8.14
C LEU A 459 -24.76 -11.84 8.77
N LEU A 460 -24.69 -11.91 10.11
CA LEU A 460 -23.55 -12.50 10.81
C LEU A 460 -23.32 -13.95 10.37
N LYS A 461 -24.38 -14.77 10.38
CA LYS A 461 -24.28 -16.18 9.99
C LYS A 461 -23.79 -16.34 8.55
N LEU A 462 -24.24 -15.50 7.62
CA LEU A 462 -23.78 -15.52 6.22
C LEU A 462 -22.31 -15.09 6.08
N ILE A 463 -21.86 -14.09 6.84
CA ILE A 463 -20.44 -13.69 6.86
C ILE A 463 -19.57 -14.81 7.42
N VAL A 464 -19.95 -15.40 8.55
CA VAL A 464 -19.24 -16.55 9.14
C VAL A 464 -19.19 -17.71 8.15
N SER A 465 -20.30 -18.02 7.48
CA SER A 465 -20.37 -19.06 6.45
C SER A 465 -19.38 -18.80 5.31
N SER A 466 -19.35 -17.57 4.80
CA SER A 466 -18.38 -17.16 3.77
C SER A 466 -16.94 -17.38 4.23
N CYS A 467 -16.63 -17.04 5.49
CA CYS A 467 -15.28 -17.18 6.02
C CYS A 467 -14.87 -18.64 6.22
N VAL A 468 -15.77 -19.48 6.73
CA VAL A 468 -15.53 -20.91 6.91
C VAL A 468 -15.29 -21.59 5.56
N ILE A 469 -16.11 -21.27 4.55
CA ILE A 469 -15.95 -21.81 3.20
C ILE A 469 -14.62 -21.35 2.58
N THR A 470 -14.29 -20.06 2.70
CA THR A 470 -13.02 -19.50 2.18
C THR A 470 -11.82 -20.23 2.79
N TYR A 471 -11.82 -20.42 4.11
CA TYR A 471 -10.73 -21.08 4.83
C TYR A 471 -10.62 -22.58 4.52
N GLN A 472 -11.74 -23.29 4.38
CA GLN A 472 -11.74 -24.74 4.11
C GLN A 472 -11.36 -25.08 2.67
N TYR A 473 -11.57 -24.15 1.74
CA TYR A 473 -11.41 -24.39 0.31
C TYR A 473 -10.56 -23.33 -0.40
N PRO A 474 -9.34 -23.01 0.09
CA PRO A 474 -8.54 -21.90 -0.42
C PRO A 474 -8.15 -22.10 -1.90
N ASN A 475 -7.88 -23.34 -2.31
CA ASN A 475 -7.43 -23.69 -3.68
C ASN A 475 -8.58 -24.09 -4.62
N ARG A 476 -9.83 -24.07 -4.16
CA ARG A 476 -10.95 -24.51 -4.99
C ARG A 476 -11.36 -23.35 -5.90
N LYS A 477 -11.08 -23.54 -7.20
CA LYS A 477 -11.62 -22.73 -8.32
C LYS A 477 -13.10 -22.95 -8.72
N PRO A 478 -13.95 -23.85 -8.15
CA PRO A 478 -15.31 -24.03 -8.63
C PRO A 478 -16.16 -22.77 -8.40
N TYR A 479 -15.81 -21.90 -7.44
CA TYR A 479 -16.48 -20.62 -7.26
C TYR A 479 -16.28 -19.71 -8.47
N HIS A 480 -15.03 -19.49 -8.93
CA HIS A 480 -14.74 -18.57 -10.03
C HIS A 480 -15.53 -18.81 -11.32
N LYS A 481 -15.88 -20.07 -11.63
CA LYS A 481 -16.72 -20.41 -12.80
C LYS A 481 -18.22 -20.16 -12.58
N LEU A 482 -18.67 -20.17 -11.33
CA LEU A 482 -20.06 -19.90 -10.91
C LEU A 482 -20.33 -18.40 -10.70
N LEU A 483 -19.29 -17.56 -10.64
CA LEU A 483 -19.34 -16.14 -10.27
C LEU A 483 -19.46 -15.18 -11.49
N THR A 484 -19.71 -15.68 -12.72
CA THR A 484 -19.74 -14.84 -13.95
C THR A 484 -21.07 -14.11 -14.23
N TYR A 485 -21.97 -14.04 -13.25
CA TYR A 485 -23.26 -13.39 -13.45
C TYR A 485 -23.12 -11.86 -13.42
N LYS A 486 -23.59 -11.18 -14.47
CA LYS A 486 -23.69 -9.70 -14.50
C LYS A 486 -24.84 -9.26 -13.59
N VAL A 487 -24.54 -9.04 -12.32
CA VAL A 487 -25.49 -8.63 -11.28
C VAL A 487 -25.76 -7.11 -11.34
N ASN A 488 -26.32 -6.62 -12.44
CA ASN A 488 -26.55 -5.17 -12.63
C ASN A 488 -27.81 -4.64 -11.92
N SER A 489 -28.73 -5.49 -11.45
CA SER A 489 -30.01 -5.05 -10.89
C SER A 489 -30.11 -5.10 -9.35
N LEU A 490 -29.36 -5.97 -8.66
CA LEU A 490 -29.51 -6.21 -7.20
C LEU A 490 -28.61 -5.32 -6.31
N ILE A 491 -27.52 -4.77 -6.85
CA ILE A 491 -26.53 -4.00 -6.07
C ILE A 491 -27.07 -2.62 -5.63
N ARG A 492 -27.95 -2.00 -6.44
CA ARG A 492 -28.34 -0.59 -6.31
C ARG A 492 -29.02 -0.22 -4.98
N TYR A 493 -29.61 -1.19 -4.28
CA TYR A 493 -30.51 -0.93 -3.14
C TYR A 493 -30.01 -1.38 -1.77
N ASN A 494 -28.78 -1.89 -1.64
CA ASN A 494 -28.29 -2.42 -0.36
C ASN A 494 -27.07 -1.70 0.23
N LEU A 495 -27.03 -0.37 0.07
CA LEU A 495 -25.96 0.48 0.61
C LEU A 495 -25.75 0.28 2.12
N ARG A 496 -26.81 -0.06 2.86
CA ARG A 496 -26.74 -0.40 4.29
C ARG A 496 -25.82 -1.59 4.55
N THR A 497 -26.01 -2.72 3.85
CA THR A 497 -25.18 -3.91 4.05
C THR A 497 -23.73 -3.66 3.64
N PHE A 498 -23.50 -2.96 2.52
CA PHE A 498 -22.14 -2.54 2.12
C PHE A 498 -21.44 -1.72 3.20
N HIS A 499 -22.17 -0.77 3.79
CA HIS A 499 -21.65 0.07 4.85
C HIS A 499 -21.37 -0.72 6.14
N GLN A 500 -22.18 -1.72 6.48
CA GLN A 500 -21.94 -2.61 7.63
C GLN A 500 -20.72 -3.51 7.41
N ILE A 501 -20.54 -4.06 6.20
CA ILE A 501 -19.33 -4.83 5.84
C ILE A 501 -18.10 -3.93 5.86
N ALA A 502 -18.22 -2.69 5.36
CA ALA A 502 -17.15 -1.70 5.45
C ALA A 502 -16.76 -1.38 6.90
N GLN A 503 -17.74 -1.29 7.82
CA GLN A 503 -17.46 -1.14 9.26
C GLN A 503 -16.66 -2.34 9.79
N TRP A 504 -17.08 -3.56 9.47
CA TRP A 504 -16.34 -4.77 9.86
C TRP A 504 -14.90 -4.76 9.32
N HIS A 505 -14.67 -4.38 8.06
CA HIS A 505 -13.31 -4.31 7.52
C HIS A 505 -12.42 -3.27 8.24
N ASN A 506 -12.98 -2.13 8.65
CA ASN A 506 -12.22 -1.16 9.46
C ASN A 506 -11.90 -1.75 10.84
N THR A 507 -12.88 -2.39 11.48
CA THR A 507 -12.71 -3.12 12.74
C THR A 507 -11.66 -4.20 12.66
N TYR A 508 -11.72 -5.05 11.63
CA TYR A 508 -10.76 -6.12 11.43
C TYR A 508 -9.36 -5.55 11.33
N HIS A 509 -9.17 -4.59 10.44
CA HIS A 509 -7.87 -3.99 10.18
C HIS A 509 -7.28 -3.32 11.44
N ASP A 510 -8.09 -2.57 12.22
CA ASP A 510 -7.59 -1.90 13.41
C ASP A 510 -7.33 -2.88 14.57
N ILE A 511 -8.14 -3.94 14.74
CA ILE A 511 -7.89 -4.99 15.74
C ILE A 511 -6.66 -5.82 15.36
N TYR A 512 -6.47 -6.14 14.07
CA TYR A 512 -5.27 -6.82 13.60
C TYR A 512 -4.01 -6.01 13.91
N ARG A 513 -4.06 -4.68 13.72
CA ARG A 513 -2.97 -3.78 14.12
C ARG A 513 -2.73 -3.79 15.63
N LEU A 514 -3.78 -3.78 16.44
CA LEU A 514 -3.64 -3.91 17.90
C LEU A 514 -2.94 -5.22 18.27
N ALA A 515 -3.30 -6.34 17.63
CA ALA A 515 -2.64 -7.62 17.85
C ALA A 515 -1.15 -7.58 17.48
N GLN A 516 -0.80 -6.93 16.37
CA GLN A 516 0.60 -6.72 15.96
C GLN A 516 1.36 -5.88 16.98
N ILE A 517 0.79 -4.76 17.46
CA ILE A 517 1.41 -3.90 18.48
C ILE A 517 1.64 -4.65 19.79
N LEU A 518 0.71 -5.53 20.16
CA LEU A 518 0.82 -6.39 21.33
C LEU A 518 1.67 -7.65 21.09
N ASP A 519 2.28 -7.78 19.91
CA ASP A 519 3.16 -8.89 19.53
C ASP A 519 2.48 -10.25 19.76
N LEU A 520 1.25 -10.38 19.26
CA LEU A 520 0.46 -11.60 19.34
C LEU A 520 0.56 -12.38 18.01
N PRO A 521 0.83 -13.69 18.06
CA PRO A 521 0.93 -14.53 16.86
C PRO A 521 -0.47 -14.93 16.35
N LEU A 522 -1.30 -13.93 16.04
CA LEU A 522 -2.65 -14.13 15.53
C LEU A 522 -2.67 -14.05 14.00
N SER A 523 -3.46 -14.94 13.39
CA SER A 523 -3.55 -15.05 11.94
C SER A 523 -4.18 -13.80 11.30
N SER A 524 -3.72 -13.46 10.10
CA SER A 524 -4.18 -12.33 9.29
C SER A 524 -5.56 -12.53 8.66
N PRO A 525 -6.22 -11.42 8.24
CA PRO A 525 -7.49 -11.47 7.49
C PRO A 525 -7.47 -12.24 6.16
N CYS A 526 -6.31 -12.37 5.51
CA CYS A 526 -6.24 -12.73 4.10
C CYS A 526 -6.82 -14.12 3.77
N LEU A 527 -6.76 -15.06 4.71
CA LEU A 527 -7.24 -16.44 4.54
C LEU A 527 -8.75 -16.62 4.76
N PHE A 528 -9.42 -15.60 5.31
CA PHE A 528 -10.81 -15.72 5.76
C PHE A 528 -11.80 -14.98 4.89
N TYR A 529 -11.34 -14.07 4.03
CA TYR A 529 -12.24 -13.18 3.32
C TYR A 529 -12.07 -13.25 1.81
N ASN A 530 -13.19 -13.58 1.14
CA ASN A 530 -13.34 -13.46 -0.29
C ASN A 530 -14.57 -12.60 -0.60
N GLY A 531 -14.34 -11.39 -1.12
CA GLY A 531 -15.41 -10.43 -1.41
C GLY A 531 -16.43 -10.94 -2.43
N ASN A 532 -15.99 -11.68 -3.45
CA ASN A 532 -16.88 -12.22 -4.47
C ASN A 532 -17.79 -13.32 -3.93
N LEU A 533 -17.24 -14.22 -3.11
CA LEU A 533 -18.01 -15.27 -2.46
C LEU A 533 -19.08 -14.65 -1.55
N LEU A 534 -18.68 -13.71 -0.69
CA LEU A 534 -19.61 -13.04 0.21
C LEU A 534 -20.70 -12.29 -0.58
N PHE A 535 -20.34 -11.62 -1.67
CA PHE A 535 -21.29 -10.97 -2.56
C PHE A 535 -22.36 -11.95 -3.07
N HIS A 536 -21.95 -13.10 -3.60
CA HIS A 536 -22.90 -14.04 -4.18
C HIS A 536 -23.81 -14.66 -3.12
N ILE A 537 -23.24 -15.00 -1.95
CA ILE A 537 -24.03 -15.47 -0.80
C ILE A 537 -25.09 -14.44 -0.41
N LEU A 538 -24.74 -13.16 -0.35
CA LEU A 538 -25.62 -12.09 0.14
C LEU A 538 -26.62 -11.57 -0.90
N PHE A 539 -26.28 -11.57 -2.18
CA PHE A 539 -27.02 -10.81 -3.19
C PHE A 539 -27.46 -11.62 -4.40
N VAL A 540 -26.98 -12.85 -4.59
CA VAL A 540 -27.35 -13.67 -5.76
C VAL A 540 -28.23 -14.83 -5.28
N LYS A 541 -29.55 -14.66 -5.43
CA LYS A 541 -30.54 -15.63 -4.97
C LYS A 541 -30.32 -17.03 -5.56
N GLU A 542 -30.11 -17.11 -6.88
CA GLU A 542 -29.82 -18.38 -7.56
C GLU A 542 -28.63 -19.09 -6.91
N PHE A 543 -27.50 -18.40 -6.73
CA PHE A 543 -26.33 -18.95 -6.05
C PHE A 543 -26.64 -19.44 -4.63
N ARG A 544 -27.43 -18.67 -3.86
CA ARG A 544 -27.83 -19.06 -2.50
C ARG A 544 -28.70 -20.32 -2.49
N ASP A 545 -29.58 -20.47 -3.46
CA ASP A 545 -30.56 -21.55 -3.51
C ASP A 545 -29.96 -22.83 -4.12
N THR A 546 -29.02 -22.72 -5.06
CA THR A 546 -28.46 -23.86 -5.81
C THR A 546 -27.06 -24.26 -5.36
N HIS A 547 -26.14 -23.31 -5.23
CA HIS A 547 -24.71 -23.60 -5.08
C HIS A 547 -24.25 -23.51 -3.63
N PHE A 548 -24.70 -22.51 -2.88
CA PHE A 548 -24.29 -22.31 -1.48
C PHE A 548 -24.53 -23.56 -0.59
N PRO A 549 -25.64 -24.30 -0.71
CA PRO A 549 -25.85 -25.52 0.07
C PRO A 549 -24.83 -26.63 -0.26
N GLU A 550 -24.37 -26.72 -1.51
CA GLU A 550 -23.36 -27.72 -1.93
C GLU A 550 -21.98 -27.46 -1.30
N LEU A 551 -21.74 -26.25 -0.79
CA LEU A 551 -20.45 -25.85 -0.20
C LEU A 551 -20.37 -26.15 1.29
N ILE A 552 -21.52 -26.26 1.93
CA ILE A 552 -21.65 -26.51 3.36
C ILE A 552 -21.74 -28.02 3.56
N ASN A 553 -20.61 -28.62 3.94
CA ASN A 553 -20.63 -30.00 4.44
C ASN A 553 -20.90 -30.01 5.95
N THR A 554 -21.11 -31.18 6.55
CA THR A 554 -21.40 -31.35 7.99
C THR A 554 -20.36 -30.65 8.87
N LYS A 555 -19.07 -30.75 8.53
CA LYS A 555 -18.00 -30.09 9.27
C LYS A 555 -18.05 -28.56 9.12
N SER A 556 -18.35 -28.04 7.93
CA SER A 556 -18.56 -26.61 7.71
C SER A 556 -19.71 -26.10 8.58
N GLU A 557 -20.82 -26.84 8.62
CA GLU A 557 -22.01 -26.47 9.40
C GLU A 557 -21.73 -26.43 10.92
N GLU A 558 -21.01 -27.43 11.44
CA GLU A 558 -20.56 -27.45 12.83
C GLU A 558 -19.73 -26.21 13.19
N TRP A 559 -18.74 -25.87 12.35
CA TRP A 559 -17.92 -24.68 12.55
C TRP A 559 -18.72 -23.39 12.44
N ILE A 560 -19.64 -23.28 11.49
CA ILE A 560 -20.49 -22.10 11.33
C ILE A 560 -21.33 -21.89 12.60
N ASN A 561 -22.02 -22.93 13.05
CA ASN A 561 -22.88 -22.84 14.24
C ASN A 561 -22.07 -22.56 15.51
N TYR A 562 -20.91 -23.21 15.67
CA TYR A 562 -20.02 -22.99 16.80
C TYR A 562 -19.48 -21.55 16.82
N LEU A 563 -18.94 -21.07 15.71
CA LEU A 563 -18.38 -19.71 15.62
C LEU A 563 -19.46 -18.65 15.80
N THR A 564 -20.64 -18.80 15.18
CA THR A 564 -21.75 -17.86 15.38
C THR A 564 -22.12 -17.73 16.86
N ARG A 565 -22.23 -18.86 17.58
CA ARG A 565 -22.52 -18.86 19.01
C ARG A 565 -21.43 -18.13 19.82
N VAL A 566 -20.16 -18.46 19.60
CA VAL A 566 -19.02 -17.85 20.31
C VAL A 566 -18.94 -16.34 20.06
N ILE A 567 -19.29 -15.89 18.84
CA ILE A 567 -19.29 -14.48 18.47
C ILE A 567 -20.44 -13.72 19.14
N GLU A 568 -21.64 -14.32 19.19
CA GLU A 568 -22.81 -13.70 19.81
C GLU A 568 -22.67 -13.55 21.33
N GLY A 569 -21.92 -14.46 21.97
CA GLY A 569 -21.57 -14.39 23.39
C GLY A 569 -22.57 -15.09 24.28
#